data_AF-A0A6P4ZCI3-F1
#
_entry.id   AF-A0A6P4ZCI3-F1
#
_cell.length_a   1.000
_cell.length_b   1.000
_cell.length_c   1.000
_cell.angle_alpha   90.00
_cell.angle_beta   90.00
_cell.angle_gamma   90.00
#
_symmetry.space_group_name_H-M   'P 1'
#
loop_
_entity.id
_entity.type
_entity.pdbx_description
1 polymer ?
#
loop_
_entity_poly.entity_id
_entity_poly.type
_entity_poly.pdbx_seq_one_letter_code
_entity_poly.pdbx_strand_id
1 'polypeptide(L)'
;MWKHLIFTAAILASSQGQEFLTIMDGWEFFKLPSRGVMSNTNVKATCEAAGMSYPCYDVSESCDHGRHWADGCITFNGGQLSCHTPTVLSLALCGHTIPRLCHHLDDTFVYNPHGWGGDSAYGTDYDTGSNLFGSFHHDMLALCAVDPSSAPVTDVPKVTDVTDLTDITDAPSVTDVPDATSVTDVPKVTDGTDVPKVTDVTDVPVTDVNDGNDVTDGPDVPSVTDGTNINDVITG
;
A
#
# COMPACT_ATOMS: atom_id res chain seq x y z
N MET A 1 3.61 -40.73 -31.58
CA MET A 1 2.79 -39.63 -31.03
C MET A 1 3.56 -38.99 -29.90
N TRP A 2 4.22 -37.85 -30.15
CA TRP A 2 4.87 -37.06 -29.08
C TRP A 2 4.01 -35.79 -28.91
N LYS A 3 3.05 -35.84 -27.99
CA LYS A 3 2.29 -34.65 -27.60
C LYS A 3 3.22 -33.81 -26.73
N HIS A 4 3.67 -32.67 -27.27
CA HIS A 4 4.36 -31.65 -26.51
C HIS A 4 3.37 -31.06 -25.49
N LEU A 5 3.53 -31.42 -24.22
CA LEU A 5 2.93 -30.71 -23.10
C LEU A 5 3.64 -29.35 -22.99
N ILE A 6 3.04 -28.30 -23.55
CA ILE A 6 3.49 -26.93 -23.30
C ILE A 6 2.80 -26.50 -22.00
N PHE A 7 3.52 -26.58 -20.89
CA PHE A 7 3.15 -25.89 -19.67
C PHE A 7 3.43 -24.40 -19.88
N THR A 8 2.39 -23.58 -20.07
CA THR A 8 2.51 -22.13 -19.97
C THR A 8 2.66 -21.78 -18.49
N ALA A 9 3.90 -21.71 -18.02
CA ALA A 9 4.21 -21.03 -16.77
C ALA A 9 3.85 -19.56 -16.95
N ALA A 10 2.94 -19.05 -16.12
CA ALA A 10 2.79 -17.61 -15.96
C ALA A 10 4.14 -17.07 -15.46
N ILE A 11 4.86 -16.40 -16.35
CA ILE A 11 6.08 -15.71 -15.98
C ILE A 11 5.62 -14.53 -15.14
N LEU A 12 5.63 -14.68 -13.82
CA LEU A 12 5.81 -13.52 -12.95
C LEU A 12 7.16 -12.94 -13.37
N ALA A 13 7.11 -11.92 -14.22
CA ALA A 13 8.30 -11.15 -14.55
C ALA A 13 8.69 -10.44 -13.26
N SER A 14 9.52 -11.09 -12.45
CA SER A 14 10.28 -10.42 -11.40
C SER A 14 11.15 -9.41 -12.12
N SER A 15 10.67 -8.17 -12.22
CA SER A 15 11.46 -7.05 -12.72
C SER A 15 12.71 -6.97 -11.83
N GLN A 16 13.88 -7.12 -12.45
CA GLN A 16 15.13 -7.20 -11.68
C GLN A 16 15.33 -5.89 -10.91
N GLY A 17 15.16 -5.93 -9.59
CA GLY A 17 15.43 -4.81 -8.68
C GLY A 17 14.24 -4.20 -7.97
N GLN A 18 12.99 -4.55 -8.29
CA GLN A 18 11.82 -4.03 -7.56
C GLN A 18 11.64 -4.73 -6.21
N GLU A 19 11.57 -3.98 -5.12
CA GLU A 19 11.28 -4.48 -3.76
C GLU A 19 9.90 -3.99 -3.32
N PHE A 20 9.01 -4.92 -2.97
CA PHE A 20 7.69 -4.59 -2.43
C PHE A 20 7.79 -4.08 -0.99
N LEU A 21 7.04 -3.02 -0.67
CA LEU A 21 6.95 -2.44 0.67
C LEU A 21 5.64 -2.83 1.35
N THR A 22 4.51 -2.32 0.83
CA THR A 22 3.20 -2.47 1.47
C THR A 22 2.06 -2.15 0.49
N ILE A 23 0.83 -2.48 0.87
CA ILE A 23 -0.40 -2.04 0.19
C ILE A 23 -1.08 -0.99 1.05
N MET A 24 -1.45 0.14 0.45
CA MET A 24 -2.18 1.20 1.13
C MET A 24 -3.15 1.91 0.19
N ASP A 25 -4.41 2.03 0.62
CA ASP A 25 -5.48 2.69 -0.14
C ASP A 25 -5.59 2.19 -1.59
N GLY A 26 -5.45 0.87 -1.78
CA GLY A 26 -5.46 0.24 -3.09
C GLY A 26 -4.15 0.31 -3.87
N TRP A 27 -3.14 1.07 -3.43
CA TRP A 27 -1.84 1.15 -4.09
C TRP A 27 -0.83 0.17 -3.49
N GLU A 28 -0.12 -0.55 -4.36
CA GLU A 28 1.05 -1.34 -3.99
C GLU A 28 2.31 -0.46 -4.11
N PHE A 29 3.04 -0.27 -3.00
CA PHE A 29 4.26 0.54 -2.95
C PHE A 29 5.50 -0.32 -3.10
N PHE A 30 6.49 0.21 -3.82
CA PHE A 30 7.74 -0.47 -4.11
C PHE A 30 8.94 0.47 -4.08
N LYS A 31 10.12 -0.09 -3.87
CA LYS A 31 11.42 0.55 -4.09
C LYS A 31 12.04 0.05 -5.39
N LEU A 32 12.48 0.97 -6.24
CA LEU A 32 13.13 0.66 -7.51
C LEU A 32 14.51 1.34 -7.59
N PRO A 33 15.55 0.65 -8.07
CA PRO A 33 16.85 1.25 -8.32
C PRO A 33 16.75 2.39 -9.34
N SER A 34 17.08 3.60 -8.90
CA SER A 34 17.25 4.77 -9.75
C SER A 34 18.74 4.92 -10.10
N ARG A 35 19.06 5.45 -11.28
CA ARG A 35 20.45 5.67 -11.73
C ARG A 35 20.79 7.15 -11.77
N GLY A 36 22.01 7.48 -11.37
CA GLY A 36 22.48 8.86 -11.30
C GLY A 36 21.91 9.63 -10.09
N VAL A 37 21.94 10.97 -10.16
CA VAL A 37 21.49 11.85 -9.07
C VAL A 37 20.06 11.50 -8.66
N MET A 38 19.76 11.51 -7.36
CA MET A 38 18.39 11.32 -6.85
C MET A 38 17.56 12.60 -7.00
N SER A 39 17.42 13.05 -8.24
CA SER A 39 16.61 14.21 -8.57
C SER A 39 15.13 13.85 -8.67
N ASN A 40 14.24 14.83 -8.53
CA ASN A 40 12.81 14.63 -8.77
C ASN A 40 12.56 14.08 -10.18
N THR A 41 13.26 14.63 -11.19
CA THR A 41 13.24 14.11 -12.56
C THR A 41 13.61 12.63 -12.64
N ASN A 42 14.69 12.20 -11.96
CA ASN A 42 15.14 10.80 -12.03
C ASN A 42 14.26 9.83 -11.24
N VAL A 43 13.74 10.23 -10.06
CA VAL A 43 12.78 9.43 -9.30
C VAL A 43 11.51 9.19 -10.14
N LYS A 44 10.97 10.26 -10.73
CA LYS A 44 9.83 10.19 -11.65
C LYS A 44 10.10 9.27 -12.83
N ALA A 45 11.21 9.52 -13.55
CA ALA A 45 11.55 8.75 -14.74
C ALA A 45 11.77 7.25 -14.43
N THR A 46 12.30 6.93 -13.24
CA THR A 46 12.49 5.54 -12.80
C THR A 46 11.16 4.81 -12.67
N CYS A 47 10.18 5.42 -11.99
CA CYS A 47 8.86 4.81 -11.83
C CYS A 47 8.12 4.70 -13.16
N GLU A 48 8.11 5.77 -13.96
CA GLU A 48 7.41 5.79 -15.25
C GLU A 48 8.02 4.79 -16.25
N ALA A 49 9.35 4.63 -16.27
CA ALA A 49 10.02 3.63 -17.11
C ALA A 49 9.68 2.18 -16.73
N ALA A 50 9.32 1.95 -15.46
CA ALA A 50 8.81 0.66 -15.00
C ALA A 50 7.31 0.47 -15.25
N GLY A 51 6.63 1.44 -15.87
CA GLY A 51 5.18 1.43 -16.03
C GLY A 51 4.42 1.63 -14.72
N MET A 52 5.07 2.25 -13.72
CA MET A 52 4.52 2.49 -12.39
C MET A 52 4.23 3.98 -12.21
N SER A 53 3.29 4.29 -11.33
CA SER A 53 3.08 5.65 -10.85
C SER A 53 4.08 5.97 -9.72
N TYR A 54 4.09 7.21 -9.26
CA TYR A 54 4.96 7.67 -8.17
C TYR A 54 4.18 8.56 -7.19
N PRO A 55 4.41 8.42 -5.88
CA PRO A 55 3.86 9.34 -4.89
C PRO A 55 4.68 10.62 -4.79
N CYS A 56 4.01 11.70 -4.39
CA CYS A 56 4.65 12.92 -3.94
C CYS A 56 5.04 12.80 -2.45
N TYR A 57 5.84 13.76 -1.96
CA TYR A 57 6.15 13.86 -0.53
C TYR A 57 4.87 14.08 0.28
N ASP A 58 3.97 14.95 -0.18
CA ASP A 58 2.61 15.04 0.36
C ASP A 58 1.69 14.02 -0.32
N VAL A 59 0.77 13.42 0.44
CA VAL A 59 -0.08 12.31 -0.05
C VAL A 59 -1.24 12.77 -0.96
N SER A 60 -1.56 14.07 -0.98
CA SER A 60 -2.61 14.65 -1.83
C SER A 60 -2.43 16.16 -2.01
N GLU A 61 -3.16 16.76 -2.95
CA GLU A 61 -3.22 18.22 -3.14
C GLU A 61 -3.77 18.98 -1.92
N SER A 62 -4.62 18.32 -1.14
CA SER A 62 -5.29 18.92 0.02
C SER A 62 -4.42 18.91 1.28
N CYS A 63 -3.41 18.05 1.29
CA CYS A 63 -2.46 17.91 2.38
C CYS A 63 -1.49 19.10 2.38
N ASP A 64 -1.27 19.71 3.55
CA ASP A 64 -0.31 20.80 3.73
C ASP A 64 -0.42 21.96 2.72
N HIS A 65 -1.64 22.22 2.23
CA HIS A 65 -1.92 23.17 1.15
C HIS A 65 -1.23 22.85 -0.19
N GLY A 66 -0.97 21.57 -0.46
CA GLY A 66 -0.36 21.09 -1.70
C GLY A 66 1.09 21.52 -1.89
N ARG A 67 1.78 21.90 -0.80
CA ARG A 67 3.14 22.47 -0.86
C ARG A 67 4.14 21.52 -1.51
N HIS A 68 4.03 20.22 -1.24
CA HIS A 68 4.91 19.20 -1.80
C HIS A 68 4.12 18.15 -2.59
N TRP A 69 3.11 18.61 -3.33
CA TRP A 69 2.28 17.80 -4.22
C TRP A 69 2.24 18.39 -5.65
N ALA A 70 1.98 17.55 -6.65
CA ALA A 70 1.77 17.94 -8.05
C ALA A 70 0.85 16.94 -8.78
N ASP A 71 0.12 17.39 -9.81
CA ASP A 71 -0.90 16.62 -10.56
C ASP A 71 -0.46 15.25 -11.09
N GLY A 72 0.84 15.03 -11.30
CA GLY A 72 1.38 13.75 -11.78
C GLY A 72 1.55 12.69 -10.69
N CYS A 73 1.36 13.04 -9.42
CA CYS A 73 1.53 12.14 -8.30
C CYS A 73 0.25 11.35 -8.01
N ILE A 74 0.41 10.14 -7.50
CA ILE A 74 -0.73 9.41 -6.94
C ILE A 74 -1.30 10.15 -5.73
N THR A 75 -2.60 10.01 -5.54
CA THR A 75 -3.29 10.42 -4.32
C THR A 75 -3.69 9.17 -3.56
N PHE A 76 -3.41 9.15 -2.26
CA PHE A 76 -3.79 8.04 -1.41
C PHE A 76 -4.05 8.51 0.03
N ASN A 77 -4.95 7.82 0.72
CA ASN A 77 -5.26 8.10 2.11
C ASN A 77 -4.28 7.40 3.05
N GLY A 78 -3.32 8.17 3.58
CA GLY A 78 -2.37 7.70 4.59
C GLY A 78 -2.90 7.58 6.02
N GLY A 79 -4.21 7.76 6.21
CA GLY A 79 -4.86 7.85 7.53
C GLY A 79 -4.85 9.28 8.11
N GLN A 80 -5.38 9.44 9.33
CA GLN A 80 -5.58 10.76 9.95
C GLN A 80 -4.32 11.36 10.60
N LEU A 81 -3.18 10.67 10.56
CA LEU A 81 -2.04 10.99 11.42
C LEU A 81 -0.92 11.78 10.72
N SER A 82 -0.83 11.77 9.39
CA SER A 82 0.19 12.52 8.67
C SER A 82 -0.20 12.81 7.23
N CYS A 83 0.33 13.93 6.72
CA CYS A 83 0.21 14.37 5.34
C CYS A 83 1.38 13.90 4.46
N HIS A 84 2.43 13.32 5.05
CA HIS A 84 3.66 13.03 4.33
C HIS A 84 3.83 11.53 4.05
N THR A 85 4.03 11.18 2.78
CA THR A 85 4.22 9.82 2.30
C THR A 85 5.24 9.02 3.11
N PRO A 86 6.48 9.51 3.40
CA PRO A 86 7.45 8.74 4.18
C PRO A 86 6.95 8.43 5.60
N THR A 87 6.24 9.38 6.23
CA THR A 87 5.70 9.24 7.59
C THR A 87 4.59 8.19 7.63
N VAL A 88 3.70 8.25 6.65
CA VAL A 88 2.61 7.30 6.47
C VAL A 88 3.15 5.89 6.25
N LEU A 89 4.12 5.72 5.36
CA LEU A 89 4.74 4.42 5.10
C LEU A 89 5.52 3.92 6.31
N SER A 90 6.24 4.79 7.03
CA SER A 90 6.94 4.42 8.28
C SER A 90 5.96 3.86 9.32
N LEU A 91 4.77 4.46 9.44
CA LEU A 91 3.76 3.96 10.37
C LEU A 91 3.27 2.57 9.97
N ALA A 92 2.99 2.37 8.68
CA ALA A 92 2.51 1.08 8.17
C ALA A 92 3.56 -0.04 8.25
N LEU A 93 4.83 0.28 7.98
CA LEU A 93 5.92 -0.68 7.88
C LEU A 93 6.58 -0.97 9.24
N CYS A 94 6.74 0.06 10.07
CA CYS A 94 7.55 0.01 11.29
C CYS A 94 6.77 0.36 12.57
N GLY A 95 5.49 0.75 12.48
CA GLY A 95 4.66 1.07 13.64
C GLY A 95 4.96 2.42 14.31
N HIS A 96 5.75 3.29 13.67
CA HIS A 96 6.07 4.63 14.16
C HIS A 96 6.17 5.65 13.03
N THR A 97 6.01 6.93 13.35
CA THR A 97 5.95 8.05 12.38
C THR A 97 7.31 8.72 12.13
N ILE A 98 8.40 7.97 12.23
CA ILE A 98 9.77 8.50 12.11
C ILE A 98 10.49 7.77 10.95
N PRO A 99 10.41 8.28 9.72
CA PRO A 99 10.83 7.54 8.51
C PRO A 99 12.30 7.13 8.50
N ARG A 100 13.20 8.03 8.90
CA ARG A 100 14.64 7.77 9.02
C ARG A 100 15.03 6.75 10.10
N LEU A 101 14.06 6.24 10.87
CA LEU A 101 14.27 5.12 11.81
C LEU A 101 13.56 3.84 11.34
N CYS A 102 12.96 3.85 10.15
CA CYS A 102 12.30 2.70 9.56
C CYS A 102 13.22 2.06 8.51
N HIS A 103 13.84 0.92 8.86
CA HIS A 103 14.80 0.23 7.99
C HIS A 103 14.23 -0.18 6.62
N HIS A 104 12.91 -0.34 6.50
CA HIS A 104 12.27 -0.61 5.21
C HIS A 104 12.37 0.55 4.21
N LEU A 105 12.51 1.78 4.72
CA LEU A 105 12.60 3.02 3.93
C LEU A 105 14.06 3.51 3.77
N ASP A 106 15.02 2.66 4.10
CA ASP A 106 16.43 3.01 3.94
C ASP A 106 16.78 3.31 2.48
N ASP A 107 17.62 4.31 2.27
CA ASP A 107 18.02 4.87 0.95
C ASP A 107 16.86 5.13 -0.03
N THR A 108 15.66 5.38 0.49
CA THR A 108 14.44 5.52 -0.32
C THR A 108 14.08 6.98 -0.52
N PHE A 109 13.89 7.37 -1.78
CA PHE A 109 13.60 8.74 -2.20
C PHE A 109 12.19 8.86 -2.79
N VAL A 110 11.47 9.86 -2.32
CA VAL A 110 10.15 10.26 -2.82
C VAL A 110 10.26 11.55 -3.64
N TYR A 111 9.43 11.67 -4.67
CA TYR A 111 9.30 12.88 -5.48
C TYR A 111 8.80 14.03 -4.60
N ASN A 112 9.57 15.11 -4.49
CA ASN A 112 9.32 16.25 -3.62
C ASN A 112 9.27 17.56 -4.43
N PRO A 113 8.14 17.84 -5.10
CA PRO A 113 8.00 19.06 -5.89
C PRO A 113 8.05 20.28 -4.97
N HIS A 114 8.58 21.39 -5.50
CA HIS A 114 8.69 22.66 -4.78
C HIS A 114 9.47 22.60 -3.45
N GLY A 115 10.28 21.55 -3.27
CA GLY A 115 11.17 21.42 -2.12
C GLY A 115 12.30 22.46 -2.09
N TRP A 116 13.02 22.49 -0.98
CA TRP A 116 14.02 23.53 -0.67
C TRP A 116 15.32 23.48 -1.50
N GLY A 117 15.43 22.60 -2.50
CA GLY A 117 16.68 22.28 -3.20
C GLY A 117 16.59 22.22 -4.73
N GLY A 118 15.57 22.82 -5.35
CA GLY A 118 15.38 22.73 -6.80
C GLY A 118 14.85 21.34 -7.21
N ASP A 119 15.49 20.69 -8.19
CA ASP A 119 15.11 19.34 -8.66
C ASP A 119 15.53 18.21 -7.70
N SER A 120 15.59 18.46 -6.38
CA SER A 120 16.01 17.45 -5.41
C SER A 120 14.83 16.63 -4.89
N ALA A 121 14.90 15.30 -5.04
CA ALA A 121 14.01 14.41 -4.31
C ALA A 121 14.32 14.42 -2.80
N TYR A 122 13.39 13.91 -2.00
CA TYR A 122 13.55 13.79 -0.55
C TYR A 122 13.77 12.33 -0.18
N GLY A 123 14.85 12.05 0.54
CA GLY A 123 15.20 10.68 0.96
C GLY A 123 15.25 10.49 2.47
N THR A 124 15.25 9.23 2.86
CA THR A 124 15.45 8.78 4.25
C THR A 124 16.62 7.82 4.32
N ASP A 125 17.41 7.94 5.39
CA ASP A 125 18.59 7.11 5.66
C ASP A 125 18.48 6.54 7.08
N TYR A 126 18.36 5.22 7.15
CA TYR A 126 18.27 4.49 8.40
C TYR A 126 19.62 4.39 9.10
N ASP A 127 20.68 4.15 8.34
CA ASP A 127 22.04 3.96 8.86
C ASP A 127 22.53 5.19 9.64
N THR A 128 22.24 6.39 9.13
CA THR A 128 22.61 7.64 9.81
C THR A 128 21.47 8.28 10.59
N GLY A 129 20.24 7.79 10.45
CA GLY A 129 19.06 8.39 11.06
C GLY A 129 18.76 9.80 10.55
N SER A 130 19.07 10.08 9.29
CA SER A 130 19.00 11.40 8.66
C SER A 130 17.96 11.49 7.54
N ASN A 131 17.62 12.72 7.17
CA ASN A 131 16.91 12.99 5.93
C ASN A 131 17.92 13.37 4.85
N LEU A 132 17.68 12.96 3.61
CA LEU A 132 18.59 13.15 2.49
C LEU A 132 18.01 14.15 1.48
N PHE A 133 18.86 15.04 0.97
CA PHE A 133 18.55 15.86 -0.19
C PHE A 133 19.14 15.19 -1.42
N GLY A 134 18.29 14.66 -2.29
CA GLY A 134 18.70 13.86 -3.43
C GLY A 134 19.67 14.51 -4.41
N SER A 135 19.82 15.85 -4.41
CA SER A 135 20.89 16.54 -5.14
C SER A 135 22.32 16.13 -4.73
N PHE A 136 22.50 15.52 -3.55
CA PHE A 136 23.80 15.05 -3.04
C PHE A 136 23.98 13.53 -3.08
N HIS A 137 22.98 12.78 -3.54
CA HIS A 137 22.99 11.32 -3.54
C HIS A 137 22.78 10.77 -4.94
N HIS A 138 23.32 9.60 -5.20
CA HIS A 138 23.28 8.96 -6.51
C HIS A 138 22.99 7.48 -6.36
N ASP A 139 22.35 6.89 -7.37
CA ASP A 139 22.19 5.46 -7.52
C ASP A 139 21.48 4.76 -6.34
N MET A 140 20.47 5.44 -5.78
CA MET A 140 19.66 4.96 -4.64
C MET A 140 18.28 4.45 -5.10
N LEU A 141 17.33 4.30 -4.18
CA LEU A 141 16.01 3.74 -4.45
C LEU A 141 14.95 4.83 -4.65
N ALA A 142 14.20 4.76 -5.74
CA ALA A 142 12.99 5.55 -5.98
C ALA A 142 11.76 4.84 -5.38
N LEU A 143 10.91 5.58 -4.69
CA LEU A 143 9.62 5.11 -4.22
C LEU A 143 8.59 5.20 -5.35
N CYS A 144 8.03 4.06 -5.75
CA CYS A 144 7.04 3.94 -6.81
C CYS A 144 5.77 3.24 -6.29
N ALA A 145 4.69 3.32 -7.06
CA ALA A 145 3.42 2.72 -6.72
C ALA A 145 2.67 2.18 -7.95
N VAL A 146 1.89 1.10 -7.77
CA VAL A 146 1.03 0.52 -8.80
C VAL A 146 -0.38 0.38 -8.26
N ASP A 147 -1.37 0.73 -9.07
CA ASP A 147 -2.75 0.35 -8.84
C ASP A 147 -2.95 -1.05 -9.45
N PRO A 148 -3.08 -2.11 -8.63
CA PRO A 148 -3.21 -3.48 -9.12
C PRO A 148 -4.50 -3.68 -9.95
N SER A 149 -5.49 -2.80 -9.81
CA SER A 149 -6.72 -2.83 -10.63
C SER A 149 -6.52 -2.26 -12.04
N SER A 150 -5.42 -1.54 -12.28
CA SER A 150 -5.07 -0.98 -13.59
C SER A 150 -4.31 -1.95 -14.50
N ALA A 151 -3.92 -3.12 -13.98
CA ALA A 151 -3.28 -4.15 -14.78
C ALA A 151 -4.24 -4.63 -15.88
N PRO A 152 -3.82 -4.71 -17.16
CA PRO A 152 -4.67 -5.21 -18.21
C PRO A 152 -5.03 -6.68 -17.90
N VAL A 153 -6.32 -6.92 -17.64
CA VAL A 153 -6.88 -8.26 -17.61
C VAL A 153 -6.61 -8.85 -18.99
N THR A 154 -5.69 -9.79 -19.09
CA THR A 154 -5.54 -10.56 -20.33
C THR A 154 -6.83 -11.36 -20.47
N ASP A 155 -7.64 -11.00 -21.46
CA ASP A 155 -8.87 -11.72 -21.80
C ASP A 155 -8.55 -13.22 -21.84
N VAL A 156 -9.06 -13.97 -20.86
CA VAL A 156 -9.02 -15.42 -20.89
C VAL A 156 -9.76 -15.82 -22.17
N PRO A 157 -9.15 -16.52 -23.13
CA PRO A 157 -9.84 -16.90 -24.35
C PRO A 157 -11.09 -17.69 -23.96
N LYS A 158 -12.25 -17.13 -24.28
CA LYS A 158 -13.55 -17.77 -24.11
C LYS A 158 -13.48 -19.16 -24.75
N VAL A 159 -13.61 -20.20 -23.93
CA VAL A 159 -13.61 -21.60 -24.38
C VAL A 159 -14.69 -21.74 -25.45
N THR A 160 -14.27 -21.88 -26.71
CA THR A 160 -15.16 -22.19 -27.81
C THR A 160 -15.60 -23.64 -27.66
N ASP A 161 -16.91 -23.86 -27.77
CA ASP A 161 -17.64 -25.09 -27.47
C ASP A 161 -16.98 -26.40 -27.93
N VAL A 162 -17.02 -27.38 -27.02
CA VAL A 162 -16.73 -28.78 -27.29
C VAL A 162 -17.73 -29.29 -28.33
N THR A 163 -17.27 -29.46 -29.56
CA THR A 163 -18.02 -30.18 -30.59
C THR A 163 -17.37 -31.54 -30.84
N ASP A 164 -18.22 -32.56 -30.75
CA ASP A 164 -18.12 -33.91 -31.30
C ASP A 164 -17.31 -34.97 -30.54
N LEU A 165 -18.03 -35.59 -29.59
CA LEU A 165 -17.95 -37.01 -29.28
C LEU A 165 -18.46 -37.83 -30.49
N THR A 166 -17.57 -38.49 -31.23
CA THR A 166 -17.92 -39.66 -32.04
C THR A 166 -16.79 -40.69 -32.06
N ASP A 167 -17.19 -41.95 -31.90
CA ASP A 167 -16.43 -43.20 -32.03
C ASP A 167 -15.62 -43.72 -30.83
N ILE A 168 -16.40 -44.25 -29.88
CA ILE A 168 -16.12 -45.52 -29.21
C ILE A 168 -16.06 -46.65 -30.25
N THR A 169 -14.90 -47.28 -30.44
CA THR A 169 -14.82 -48.66 -30.95
C THR A 169 -13.55 -49.36 -30.45
N ASP A 170 -13.80 -50.48 -29.78
CA ASP A 170 -13.01 -51.70 -29.58
C ASP A 170 -11.66 -51.66 -28.83
N ALA A 171 -11.75 -52.11 -27.57
CA ALA A 171 -10.63 -52.62 -26.77
C ALA A 171 -10.17 -54.00 -27.25
N PRO A 172 -8.87 -54.33 -27.05
CA PRO A 172 -8.57 -55.65 -26.50
C PRO A 172 -7.50 -55.65 -25.37
N SER A 173 -7.78 -56.56 -24.42
CA SER A 173 -6.93 -57.27 -23.45
C SER A 173 -5.86 -56.53 -22.64
N VAL A 174 -6.20 -56.42 -21.35
CA VAL A 174 -5.39 -56.29 -20.13
C VAL A 174 -4.04 -57.03 -20.18
N THR A 175 -2.98 -56.37 -19.71
CA THR A 175 -1.80 -57.07 -19.14
C THR A 175 -1.17 -56.21 -18.03
N ASP A 176 -1.23 -56.78 -16.82
CA ASP A 176 -0.42 -56.61 -15.62
C ASP A 176 -0.24 -55.25 -14.93
N VAL A 177 -0.98 -55.12 -13.83
CA VAL A 177 -0.78 -54.19 -12.71
C VAL A 177 0.29 -54.76 -11.76
N PRO A 178 1.23 -53.94 -11.26
CA PRO A 178 1.77 -54.10 -9.91
C PRO A 178 1.09 -53.11 -8.95
N ASP A 179 0.76 -53.65 -7.78
CA ASP A 179 -0.17 -53.13 -6.77
C ASP A 179 0.34 -51.92 -5.97
N ALA A 180 -0.63 -51.27 -5.33
CA ALA A 180 -0.64 -49.97 -4.67
C ALA A 180 0.26 -49.82 -3.43
N THR A 181 0.54 -48.57 -3.04
CA THR A 181 0.45 -48.17 -1.63
C THR A 181 0.16 -46.67 -1.45
N SER A 182 -0.99 -46.43 -0.80
CA SER A 182 -1.48 -45.27 -0.05
C SER A 182 -1.59 -43.88 -0.72
N VAL A 183 -2.80 -43.64 -1.23
CA VAL A 183 -3.55 -42.38 -1.11
C VAL A 183 -3.26 -41.63 0.20
N THR A 184 -2.99 -40.33 0.09
CA THR A 184 -3.37 -39.35 1.12
C THR A 184 -4.35 -38.40 0.45
N ASP A 185 -5.56 -38.35 1.01
CA ASP A 185 -6.72 -37.67 0.45
C ASP A 185 -6.46 -36.19 0.15
N VAL A 186 -6.82 -35.78 -1.07
CA VAL A 186 -7.07 -34.37 -1.38
C VAL A 186 -8.45 -34.03 -0.80
N PRO A 187 -8.57 -33.06 0.12
CA PRO A 187 -9.89 -32.61 0.55
C PRO A 187 -10.66 -32.07 -0.65
N LYS A 188 -11.79 -32.72 -0.94
CA LYS A 188 -12.76 -32.27 -1.93
C LYS A 188 -13.41 -30.97 -1.45
N VAL A 189 -13.46 -30.02 -2.38
CA VAL A 189 -14.16 -28.73 -2.33
C VAL A 189 -15.55 -28.88 -1.69
N THR A 190 -15.83 -28.10 -0.65
CA THR A 190 -17.19 -27.73 -0.26
C THR A 190 -17.57 -26.45 -0.98
N ASP A 191 -18.33 -26.59 -2.06
CA ASP A 191 -19.16 -25.51 -2.58
C ASP A 191 -20.38 -25.34 -1.67
N GLY A 192 -20.70 -24.08 -1.36
CA GLY A 192 -22.03 -23.62 -1.00
C GLY A 192 -22.49 -23.86 0.44
N THR A 193 -22.26 -22.87 1.30
CA THR A 193 -23.27 -22.53 2.29
C THR A 193 -24.06 -21.35 1.76
N ASP A 194 -25.31 -21.59 1.40
CA ASP A 194 -26.31 -20.53 1.19
C ASP A 194 -26.27 -19.56 2.38
N VAL A 195 -26.12 -18.27 2.09
CA VAL A 195 -26.29 -17.22 3.08
C VAL A 195 -27.74 -17.30 3.57
N PRO A 196 -28.00 -17.49 4.88
CA PRO A 196 -29.36 -17.43 5.38
C PRO A 196 -29.91 -16.03 5.12
N LYS A 197 -31.05 -15.99 4.43
CA LYS A 197 -31.88 -14.80 4.26
C LYS A 197 -32.08 -14.14 5.63
N VAL A 198 -31.63 -12.90 5.77
CA VAL A 198 -31.82 -12.09 6.98
C VAL A 198 -33.31 -12.08 7.30
N THR A 199 -33.69 -12.76 8.38
CA THR A 199 -35.01 -12.64 9.00
C THR A 199 -35.10 -11.27 9.66
N ASP A 200 -36.24 -10.62 9.46
CA ASP A 200 -36.62 -9.31 10.00
C ASP A 200 -36.14 -9.10 11.44
N VAL A 201 -35.56 -7.92 11.68
CA VAL A 201 -35.22 -7.44 13.02
C VAL A 201 -36.55 -7.22 13.75
N THR A 202 -36.82 -8.08 14.74
CA THR A 202 -37.91 -7.88 15.69
C THR A 202 -37.65 -6.57 16.44
N ASP A 203 -38.60 -5.64 16.40
CA ASP A 203 -38.62 -4.45 17.25
C ASP A 203 -38.45 -4.85 18.72
N VAL A 204 -37.37 -4.39 19.34
CA VAL A 204 -37.18 -4.55 20.79
C VAL A 204 -38.06 -3.51 21.49
N PRO A 205 -38.98 -3.92 22.39
CA PRO A 205 -39.74 -2.95 23.15
C PRO A 205 -38.79 -2.18 24.08
N VAL A 206 -38.82 -0.85 23.97
CA VAL A 206 -38.16 0.05 24.91
C VAL A 206 -38.81 -0.15 26.28
N THR A 207 -38.09 -0.77 27.20
CA THR A 207 -38.45 -0.73 28.62
C THR A 207 -37.90 0.55 29.21
N ASP A 208 -38.81 1.41 29.69
CA ASP A 208 -38.53 2.53 30.58
C ASP A 208 -37.52 2.12 31.66
N VAL A 209 -36.39 2.82 31.71
CA VAL A 209 -35.53 2.83 32.89
C VAL A 209 -35.75 4.17 33.57
N ASN A 210 -36.50 4.09 34.67
CA ASN A 210 -36.72 5.14 35.65
C ASN A 210 -35.42 5.82 36.08
N ASP A 211 -35.55 7.14 36.27
CA ASP A 211 -34.86 8.04 37.19
C ASP A 211 -33.71 7.45 38.02
N GLY A 212 -32.51 7.95 37.75
CA GLY A 212 -31.36 7.85 38.64
C GLY A 212 -30.58 9.15 38.62
N ASN A 213 -30.83 9.99 39.64
CA ASN A 213 -30.10 11.18 40.09
C ASN A 213 -28.83 11.56 39.32
N ASP A 214 -28.87 12.64 38.56
CA ASP A 214 -27.65 13.35 38.16
C ASP A 214 -27.18 14.28 39.29
N VAL A 215 -25.89 14.23 39.54
CA VAL A 215 -25.17 14.75 40.69
C VAL A 215 -24.69 16.17 40.34
N THR A 216 -25.28 17.15 41.03
CA THR A 216 -24.76 18.48 41.39
C THR A 216 -23.57 19.05 40.61
N ASP A 217 -23.81 20.18 39.95
CA ASP A 217 -22.83 21.12 39.39
C ASP A 217 -21.60 21.33 40.30
N GLY A 218 -20.42 21.02 39.76
CA GLY A 218 -19.14 21.37 40.37
C GLY A 218 -18.82 22.87 40.18
N PRO A 219 -18.08 23.50 41.11
CA PRO A 219 -17.92 24.95 41.14
C PRO A 219 -16.94 25.46 40.06
N ASP A 220 -17.28 26.64 39.53
CA ASP A 220 -16.52 27.43 38.57
C ASP A 220 -15.04 27.65 38.96
N VAL A 221 -14.15 27.48 37.97
CA VAL A 221 -12.72 27.81 38.09
C VAL A 221 -12.54 29.33 38.03
N PRO A 222 -11.82 29.98 38.97
CA PRO A 222 -11.57 31.41 38.90
C PRO A 222 -10.62 31.76 37.75
N SER A 223 -11.02 32.75 36.95
CA SER A 223 -10.19 33.48 35.98
C SER A 223 -8.94 34.03 36.66
N VAL A 224 -7.75 33.69 36.14
CA VAL A 224 -6.48 34.23 36.63
C VAL A 224 -6.33 35.67 36.11
N THR A 225 -6.07 36.57 37.05
CA THR A 225 -5.90 38.01 36.88
C THR A 225 -4.61 38.43 36.17
N ASP A 226 -4.73 39.54 35.44
CA ASP A 226 -3.71 40.38 34.81
C ASP A 226 -2.33 40.40 35.53
N GLY A 227 -1.29 40.07 34.76
CA GLY A 227 0.10 40.35 35.09
C GLY A 227 0.59 41.60 34.36
N THR A 228 0.66 42.71 35.10
CA THR A 228 1.15 44.03 34.71
C THR A 228 2.62 44.06 34.23
N ASN A 229 2.84 44.82 33.16
CA ASN A 229 4.00 45.67 32.82
C ASN A 229 5.43 45.16 33.09
N ILE A 230 6.17 44.90 32.01
CA ILE A 230 7.63 45.01 31.96
C ILE A 230 8.04 46.17 31.04
N ASN A 231 7.99 47.38 31.57
CA ASN A 231 8.69 48.55 31.05
C ASN A 231 9.28 49.30 32.26
N ASP A 232 10.52 48.94 32.63
CA ASP A 232 11.57 49.82 33.13
C ASP A 232 12.64 48.99 33.84
N VAL A 233 13.85 48.92 33.25
CA VAL A 233 15.11 49.36 33.86
C VAL A 233 16.16 49.45 32.74
N ILE A 234 16.42 50.68 32.30
CA ILE A 234 17.74 51.13 31.85
C ILE A 234 18.20 52.18 32.89
N THR A 235 19.51 52.18 33.17
CA THR A 235 20.34 53.15 33.92
C THR A 235 20.74 52.76 35.35
N GLY A 236 22.05 52.63 35.56
CA GLY A 236 22.70 52.48 36.86
C GLY A 236 23.87 51.50 36.86
#